data_AF-A0A8B8CIZ0-F1
#
_entry.id   AF-A0A8B8CIZ0-F1
#
_cell.length_a   1.000
_cell.length_b   1.000
_cell.length_c   1.000
_cell.angle_alpha   90.00
_cell.angle_beta   90.00
_cell.angle_gamma   90.00
#
_symmetry.space_group_name_H-M   'P 1'
#
loop_
_entity.id
_entity.type
_entity.pdbx_description
1 polymer ?
#
loop_
_entity_poly.entity_id
_entity_poly.type
_entity_poly.pdbx_seq_one_letter_code
_entity_poly.pdbx_strand_id
1 'polypeptide(L)'
;MLAWTQHIFVSLKDSYRYLKVYRKCRVLVKGNIPIATALSKPTDGGIPYKTSGIYVFKQRRTVIYLGMSSNDIRNRVQAHVSNNDRQEVGRYLQKWYFRTVTVSWVEEQNAEVKEKLYMDIVSILQGRTPVLNKTSGNSKKAPKKTLFQRIFK
;
A
#
# COMPACT_ATOMS: atom_id res chain seq x y z
N MET A 1 -36.39 15.25 -17.43
CA MET A 1 -35.15 15.05 -18.24
C MET A 1 -33.85 15.35 -17.45
N LEU A 2 -33.85 15.33 -16.11
CA LEU A 2 -32.71 15.75 -15.26
C LEU A 2 -32.06 14.63 -14.42
N ALA A 3 -32.78 13.56 -14.09
CA ALA A 3 -32.22 12.47 -13.28
C ALA A 3 -31.20 11.61 -14.02
N TRP A 4 -31.45 11.31 -15.31
CA TRP A 4 -30.58 10.47 -16.13
C TRP A 4 -29.22 11.13 -16.45
N THR A 5 -29.21 12.44 -16.69
CA THR A 5 -27.96 13.20 -16.91
C THR A 5 -27.11 13.25 -15.64
N GLN A 6 -27.75 13.34 -14.47
CA GLN A 6 -27.07 13.30 -13.18
C GLN A 6 -26.44 11.93 -12.90
N HIS A 7 -27.15 10.83 -13.20
CA HIS A 7 -26.60 9.47 -13.09
C HIS A 7 -25.42 9.22 -14.04
N ILE A 8 -25.54 9.65 -15.30
CA ILE A 8 -24.45 9.52 -16.30
C ILE A 8 -23.24 10.33 -15.86
N PHE A 9 -23.45 11.55 -15.36
CA PHE A 9 -22.37 12.41 -14.89
C PHE A 9 -21.64 11.85 -13.66
N VAL A 10 -22.38 11.30 -12.68
CA VAL A 10 -21.79 10.63 -11.51
C VAL A 10 -20.98 9.40 -11.94
N SER A 11 -21.53 8.57 -12.82
CA SER A 11 -20.86 7.39 -13.35
C SER A 11 -19.57 7.72 -14.11
N LEU A 12 -19.59 8.76 -14.95
CA LEU A 12 -18.41 9.27 -15.66
C LEU A 12 -17.36 9.83 -14.69
N LYS A 13 -17.79 10.60 -13.69
CA LYS A 13 -16.90 11.17 -12.66
C LYS A 13 -16.21 10.09 -11.84
N ASP A 14 -16.92 9.03 -11.49
CA ASP A 14 -16.37 7.90 -10.74
C ASP A 14 -15.47 7.02 -11.63
N SER A 15 -15.84 6.81 -12.89
CA SER A 15 -14.97 6.15 -13.89
C SER A 15 -13.66 6.90 -14.09
N TYR A 16 -13.71 8.23 -14.15
CA TYR A 16 -12.53 9.07 -14.29
C TYR A 16 -11.66 9.09 -13.03
N ARG A 17 -12.27 9.10 -11.84
CA ARG A 17 -11.56 8.93 -10.57
C ARG A 17 -10.85 7.58 -10.50
N TYR A 18 -11.53 6.51 -10.88
CA TYR A 18 -10.96 5.17 -10.92
C TYR A 18 -9.78 5.08 -11.90
N LEU A 19 -9.92 5.69 -13.09
CA LEU A 19 -8.83 5.76 -14.08
C LEU A 19 -7.60 6.50 -13.54
N LYS A 20 -7.78 7.60 -12.80
CA LYS A 20 -6.67 8.33 -12.16
C LYS A 20 -5.93 7.47 -11.15
N VAL A 21 -6.67 6.79 -10.26
CA VAL A 21 -6.08 5.87 -9.27
C VAL A 21 -5.37 4.72 -9.98
N TYR A 22 -5.99 4.13 -11.00
CA TYR A 22 -5.39 3.06 -11.79
C TYR A 22 -4.04 3.48 -12.42
N ARG A 23 -3.95 4.69 -13.00
CA ARG A 23 -2.69 5.24 -13.52
C ARG A 23 -1.62 5.35 -12.43
N LYS A 24 -1.99 5.85 -11.25
CA LYS A 24 -1.08 5.91 -10.09
C LYS A 24 -0.64 4.52 -9.62
N CYS A 25 -1.54 3.54 -9.57
CA CYS A 25 -1.19 2.15 -9.28
C CYS A 25 -0.22 1.57 -10.30
N ARG A 26 -0.33 1.90 -11.59
CA ARG A 26 0.67 1.50 -12.59
C ARG A 26 2.05 2.08 -12.30
N VAL A 27 2.13 3.34 -11.84
CA VAL A 27 3.40 3.94 -11.39
C VAL A 27 3.98 3.16 -10.22
N LEU A 28 3.15 2.85 -9.21
CA LEU A 28 3.55 2.05 -8.04
C LEU A 28 4.08 0.67 -8.45
N VAL A 29 3.41 -0.03 -9.36
CA VAL A 29 3.85 -1.37 -9.79
C VAL A 29 5.12 -1.32 -10.65
N LYS A 30 5.27 -0.31 -11.51
CA LYS A 30 6.41 -0.22 -12.44
C LYS A 30 7.70 0.35 -11.84
N GLY A 31 7.65 1.40 -11.02
CA GLY A 31 8.86 2.13 -10.60
C GLY A 31 9.75 1.31 -9.68
N ASN A 32 11.06 1.20 -9.83
CA ASN A 32 11.87 0.32 -8.96
C ASN A 32 13.07 1.08 -8.39
N ILE A 33 12.83 1.87 -7.36
CA ILE A 33 13.87 2.69 -6.75
C ILE A 33 14.42 1.95 -5.52
N PRO A 34 15.74 1.71 -5.40
CA PRO A 34 16.31 1.12 -4.20
C PRO A 34 15.96 1.95 -2.97
N ILE A 35 15.63 1.30 -1.85
CA ILE A 35 15.22 2.00 -0.61
C ILE A 35 16.29 2.99 -0.14
N ALA A 36 17.57 2.60 -0.21
CA ALA A 36 18.68 3.48 0.18
C ALA A 36 18.71 4.77 -0.67
N THR A 37 18.51 4.65 -1.99
CA THR A 37 18.42 5.79 -2.90
C THR A 37 17.21 6.66 -2.56
N ALA A 38 16.04 6.05 -2.38
CA ALA A 38 14.79 6.74 -2.07
C ALA A 38 14.84 7.57 -0.77
N LEU A 39 15.67 7.14 0.19
CA LEU A 39 15.86 7.83 1.48
C LEU A 39 17.06 8.78 1.52
N SER A 40 17.91 8.82 0.48
CA SER A 40 19.18 9.56 0.50
C SER A 40 19.03 11.06 0.22
N LYS A 41 18.32 11.46 -0.84
CA LYS A 41 18.06 12.88 -1.18
C LYS A 41 16.68 13.05 -1.83
N PRO A 42 15.85 14.02 -1.40
CA PRO A 42 14.53 14.26 -2.00
C PRO A 42 14.61 14.79 -3.44
N THR A 43 15.72 15.47 -3.78
CA THR A 43 15.83 16.28 -5.00
C THR A 43 16.14 15.47 -6.26
N ASP A 44 16.61 14.22 -6.14
CA ASP A 44 17.03 13.38 -7.27
C ASP A 44 16.15 12.12 -7.42
N GLY A 45 14.83 12.32 -7.33
CA GLY A 45 13.88 11.20 -7.41
C GLY A 45 13.78 10.37 -6.13
N GLY A 46 14.13 10.96 -4.97
CA GLY A 46 13.85 10.39 -3.64
C GLY A 46 12.46 10.75 -3.13
N ILE A 47 12.05 10.13 -2.01
CA ILE A 47 10.72 10.37 -1.43
C ILE A 47 10.68 11.82 -0.89
N PRO A 48 9.70 12.64 -1.31
CA PRO A 48 9.56 14.00 -0.81
C PRO A 48 9.22 14.03 0.69
N TYR A 49 9.65 15.10 1.37
CA TYR A 49 9.38 15.29 2.79
C TYR A 49 7.94 15.78 3.03
N LYS A 50 7.35 15.38 4.16
CA LYS A 50 6.04 15.87 4.63
C LYS A 50 4.91 15.70 3.59
N THR A 51 4.97 14.58 2.86
CA THR A 51 4.00 14.28 1.81
C THR A 51 3.12 13.11 2.21
N SER A 52 1.82 13.25 2.00
CA SER A 52 0.84 12.19 2.16
C SER A 52 0.74 11.33 0.91
N GLY A 53 0.49 10.04 1.08
CA GLY A 53 0.23 9.16 -0.06
C GLY A 53 0.43 7.69 0.20
N ILE A 54 0.59 6.95 -0.90
CA ILE A 54 0.68 5.50 -0.94
C ILE A 54 2.08 5.10 -1.39
N TYR A 55 2.64 4.08 -0.76
CA TYR A 55 3.91 3.50 -1.16
C TYR A 55 3.83 1.98 -1.21
N VAL A 56 4.74 1.37 -1.97
CA VAL A 56 4.86 -0.08 -2.10
C VAL A 56 6.30 -0.51 -1.91
N PHE A 57 6.51 -1.64 -1.24
CA PHE A 57 7.77 -2.35 -1.26
C PHE A 57 7.71 -3.50 -2.23
N LYS A 58 8.82 -3.71 -2.93
CA LYS A 58 8.94 -4.71 -3.97
C LYS A 58 10.21 -5.52 -3.84
N GLN A 59 10.08 -6.81 -4.12
CA GLN A 59 11.21 -7.71 -4.30
C GLN A 59 11.08 -8.36 -5.67
N ARG A 60 12.14 -8.32 -6.47
CA ARG A 60 12.15 -8.87 -7.85
C ARG A 60 10.92 -8.42 -8.67
N ARG A 61 10.59 -7.12 -8.62
CA ARG A 61 9.43 -6.48 -9.30
C ARG A 61 8.04 -6.89 -8.81
N THR A 62 7.94 -7.73 -7.78
CA THR A 62 6.65 -8.10 -7.16
C THR A 62 6.35 -7.20 -5.97
N VAL A 63 5.13 -6.68 -5.86
CA VAL A 63 4.69 -5.94 -4.67
C VAL A 63 4.48 -6.91 -3.51
N ILE A 64 5.35 -6.79 -2.52
CA ILE A 64 5.32 -7.59 -1.29
C ILE A 64 4.57 -6.88 -0.17
N TYR A 65 4.52 -5.55 -0.19
CA TYR A 65 3.80 -4.72 0.76
C TYR A 65 3.30 -3.44 0.09
N LEU A 66 2.12 -2.98 0.50
CA LEU A 66 1.56 -1.66 0.19
C LEU A 66 1.19 -1.00 1.52
N GLY A 67 1.60 0.24 1.70
CA GLY A 67 1.27 1.01 2.88
C GLY A 67 0.91 2.44 2.51
N MET A 68 0.38 3.17 3.49
CA MET A 68 0.02 4.56 3.35
C MET A 68 0.61 5.42 4.48
N SER A 69 0.67 6.72 4.25
CA SER A 69 0.97 7.72 5.28
C SER A 69 0.18 8.98 4.99
N SER A 70 -0.48 9.51 6.01
CA SER A 70 -1.30 10.73 5.91
C SER A 70 -0.50 12.01 6.02
N ASN A 71 0.72 11.92 6.57
CA ASN A 71 1.55 13.08 6.88
C ASN A 71 2.90 13.05 6.17
N ASP A 72 3.61 11.91 6.26
CA ASP A 72 4.96 11.79 5.72
C ASP A 72 5.26 10.34 5.33
N ILE A 73 5.22 10.04 4.02
CA ILE A 73 5.58 8.73 3.47
C ILE A 73 7.02 8.37 3.83
N ARG A 74 7.94 9.34 3.75
CA ARG A 74 9.37 9.09 3.96
C ARG A 74 9.64 8.64 5.39
N ASN A 75 9.07 9.33 6.38
CA ASN A 75 9.21 8.95 7.78
C ASN A 75 8.64 7.56 8.04
N ARG A 76 7.52 7.20 7.39
CA ARG A 76 6.92 5.87 7.53
C ARG A 76 7.80 4.78 6.92
N VAL A 77 8.34 5.00 5.72
CA VAL A 77 9.29 4.10 5.07
C VAL A 77 10.55 3.95 5.92
N GLN A 78 11.09 5.05 6.46
CA GLN A 78 12.25 5.03 7.34
C GLN A 78 11.96 4.26 8.64
N ALA A 79 10.76 4.40 9.22
CA ALA A 79 10.37 3.66 10.42
C ALA A 79 10.40 2.13 10.18
N HIS A 80 9.96 1.67 9.01
CA HIS A 80 10.04 0.25 8.63
C HIS A 80 11.48 -0.22 8.48
N VAL A 81 12.34 0.58 7.83
CA VAL A 81 13.75 0.23 7.60
C VAL A 81 14.53 0.16 8.92
N SER A 82 14.25 1.10 9.83
CA SER A 82 14.83 1.10 11.18
C SER A 82 14.18 0.09 12.13
N ASN A 83 13.11 -0.61 11.70
CA ASN A 83 12.29 -1.52 12.51
C ASN A 83 11.74 -0.87 13.80
N ASN A 84 11.51 0.44 13.78
CA ASN A 84 11.00 1.19 14.91
C ASN A 84 9.50 0.95 15.14
N ASP A 85 8.77 0.57 14.09
CA ASP A 85 7.32 0.38 14.13
C ASP A 85 6.90 -1.06 14.49
N ARG A 86 7.87 -1.98 14.65
CA ARG A 86 7.70 -3.39 15.05
C ARG A 86 6.74 -4.20 14.18
N GLN A 87 6.39 -3.72 13.00
CA GLN A 87 5.51 -4.43 12.07
C GLN A 87 6.26 -5.58 11.39
N GLU A 88 5.51 -6.56 10.90
CA GLU A 88 6.10 -7.70 10.17
C GLU A 88 6.92 -7.27 8.96
N VAL A 89 6.51 -6.19 8.29
CA VAL A 89 7.27 -5.61 7.18
C VAL A 89 8.65 -5.11 7.62
N GLY A 90 8.77 -4.45 8.78
CA GLY A 90 10.06 -4.01 9.30
C GLY A 90 10.99 -5.19 9.63
N ARG A 91 10.44 -6.24 10.24
CA ARG A 91 11.18 -7.50 10.49
C ARG A 91 11.63 -8.17 9.18
N TYR A 92 10.77 -8.18 8.18
CA TYR A 92 11.08 -8.73 6.86
C TYR A 92 12.23 -7.96 6.19
N LEU A 93 12.18 -6.61 6.21
CA LEU A 93 13.21 -5.76 5.62
C LEU A 93 14.58 -5.93 6.29
N GLN A 94 14.62 -6.14 7.61
CA GLN A 94 15.86 -6.44 8.32
C GLN A 94 16.43 -7.81 7.94
N LYS A 95 15.57 -8.84 7.85
CA LYS A 95 16.00 -10.22 7.56
C LYS A 95 16.55 -10.39 6.14
N TRP A 96 15.95 -9.75 5.14
CA TRP A 96 16.25 -9.99 3.72
C TRP A 96 17.23 -8.99 3.10
N TYR A 97 17.86 -8.15 3.93
CA TYR A 97 18.65 -7.00 3.52
C TYR A 97 17.87 -6.06 2.59
N PHE A 98 17.49 -4.89 3.10
CA PHE A 98 16.84 -3.79 2.36
C PHE A 98 17.48 -3.47 0.99
N ARG A 99 18.73 -3.88 0.75
CA ARG A 99 19.43 -3.79 -0.54
C ARG A 99 18.72 -4.49 -1.71
N THR A 100 17.94 -5.54 -1.44
CA THR A 100 17.19 -6.28 -2.48
C THR A 100 15.76 -5.79 -2.66
N VAL A 101 15.32 -4.85 -1.82
CA VAL A 101 13.96 -4.32 -1.81
C VAL A 101 13.95 -2.93 -2.44
N THR A 102 13.03 -2.73 -3.37
CA THR A 102 12.77 -1.43 -3.98
C THR A 102 11.49 -0.84 -3.43
N VAL A 103 11.37 0.48 -3.53
CA VAL A 103 10.20 1.25 -3.13
C VAL A 103 9.68 2.06 -4.32
N SER A 104 8.39 2.30 -4.31
CA SER A 104 7.72 3.27 -5.19
C SER A 104 6.64 3.96 -4.39
N TRP A 105 6.33 5.20 -4.73
CA TRP A 105 5.30 5.97 -4.05
C TRP A 105 4.55 6.86 -5.02
N VAL A 106 3.37 7.29 -4.60
CA VAL A 106 2.56 8.31 -5.25
C VAL A 106 1.97 9.20 -4.18
N GLU A 107 1.95 10.51 -4.46
CA GLU A 107 1.27 11.47 -3.60
C GLU A 107 -0.24 11.26 -3.71
N GLU A 108 -0.91 11.21 -2.57
CA GLU A 108 -2.36 11.01 -2.52
C GLU A 108 -2.99 11.67 -1.31
N GLN A 109 -3.92 12.59 -1.57
CA GLN A 109 -4.77 13.17 -0.55
C GLN A 109 -5.79 12.13 -0.06
N ASN A 110 -6.03 12.09 1.25
CA ASN A 110 -6.89 11.11 1.91
C ASN A 110 -6.44 9.67 1.62
N ALA A 111 -5.13 9.43 1.72
CA ALA A 111 -4.52 8.13 1.48
C ALA A 111 -5.19 7.01 2.29
N GLU A 112 -5.62 7.30 3.53
CA GLU A 112 -6.30 6.34 4.41
C GLU A 112 -7.58 5.77 3.80
N VAL A 113 -8.43 6.63 3.25
CA VAL A 113 -9.71 6.23 2.66
C VAL A 113 -9.50 5.45 1.36
N LYS A 114 -8.41 5.74 0.65
CA LYS A 114 -8.11 5.14 -0.65
C LYS A 114 -7.23 3.89 -0.55
N GLU A 115 -6.63 3.60 0.59
CA GLU A 115 -5.67 2.49 0.77
C GLU A 115 -6.24 1.16 0.27
N LYS A 116 -7.48 0.84 0.65
CA LYS A 116 -8.16 -0.38 0.20
C LYS A 116 -8.32 -0.44 -1.33
N LEU A 117 -8.73 0.67 -1.95
CA LEU A 117 -8.87 0.76 -3.40
C LEU A 117 -7.52 0.56 -4.12
N TYR A 118 -6.45 1.14 -3.58
CA TYR A 118 -5.09 0.93 -4.08
C TYR A 118 -4.64 -0.53 -3.93
N MET A 119 -4.94 -1.17 -2.79
CA MET A 119 -4.66 -2.58 -2.54
C MET A 119 -5.33 -3.47 -3.58
N ASP A 120 -6.62 -3.25 -3.84
CA ASP A 120 -7.40 -4.05 -4.79
C ASP A 120 -6.85 -3.91 -6.21
N ILE A 121 -6.60 -2.68 -6.68
CA ILE A 121 -6.07 -2.43 -8.02
C ILE A 121 -4.65 -2.98 -8.17
N VAL A 122 -3.77 -2.78 -7.19
CA VAL A 122 -2.40 -3.31 -7.23
C VAL A 122 -2.43 -4.83 -7.25
N SER A 123 -3.33 -5.46 -6.48
CA SER A 123 -3.51 -6.91 -6.47
C SER A 123 -3.93 -7.45 -7.84
N ILE A 124 -4.87 -6.77 -8.50
CA ILE A 124 -5.30 -7.10 -9.87
C ILE A 124 -4.13 -6.95 -10.85
N LEU A 125 -3.40 -5.83 -10.80
CA LEU A 125 -2.29 -5.53 -11.71
C LEU A 125 -1.16 -6.56 -11.64
N GLN A 126 -0.91 -7.16 -10.47
CA GLN A 126 0.13 -8.19 -10.29
C GLN A 126 -0.42 -9.63 -10.25
N GLY A 127 -1.74 -9.81 -10.34
CA GLY A 127 -2.42 -11.11 -10.23
C GLY A 127 -2.39 -11.76 -8.85
N ARG A 128 -1.99 -11.03 -7.79
CA ARG A 128 -1.92 -11.54 -6.41
C ARG A 128 -1.94 -10.41 -5.39
N THR A 129 -2.44 -10.68 -4.18
CA THR A 129 -2.36 -9.71 -3.07
C THR A 129 -0.94 -9.64 -2.49
N PRO A 130 -0.44 -8.45 -2.13
CA PRO A 130 0.85 -8.30 -1.43
C PRO A 130 0.91 -9.16 -0.17
N VAL A 131 1.98 -9.95 -0.04
CA VAL A 131 2.09 -11.02 0.98
C VAL A 131 2.10 -10.46 2.40
N LEU A 132 2.81 -9.35 2.63
CA LEU A 132 3.00 -8.76 3.95
C LEU A 132 1.79 -7.93 4.42
N ASN A 133 0.83 -7.67 3.54
CA ASN A 133 -0.44 -7.03 3.93
C ASN A 133 -1.46 -8.03 4.48
N LYS A 134 -1.34 -9.32 4.15
CA LYS A 134 -2.23 -10.36 4.68
C LYS A 134 -2.04 -10.57 6.18
N THR A 135 -0.83 -10.34 6.68
CA THR A 135 -0.48 -10.50 8.10
C THR A 135 -0.48 -9.20 8.90
N SER A 136 -0.45 -8.04 8.24
CA SER A 136 -0.59 -6.72 8.90
C SER A 136 -2.03 -6.43 9.34
N GLY A 137 -3.01 -7.15 8.82
CA GLY A 137 -4.34 -7.15 9.39
C GLY A 137 -4.25 -7.81 10.74
N ASN A 138 -4.52 -7.03 11.80
CA ASN A 138 -4.81 -7.50 13.14
C ASN A 138 -5.72 -8.73 13.01
N SER A 139 -5.15 -9.94 13.03
CA SER A 139 -5.94 -11.13 13.31
C SER A 139 -6.31 -10.90 14.76
N LYS A 140 -7.45 -10.24 15.01
CA LYS A 140 -8.28 -10.66 16.13
C LYS A 140 -8.30 -12.16 15.97
N LYS A 141 -7.52 -12.87 16.79
CA LYS A 141 -7.49 -14.32 16.81
C LYS A 141 -8.97 -14.69 16.76
N ALA A 142 -9.41 -15.32 15.67
CA ALA A 142 -10.76 -15.84 15.64
C ALA A 142 -10.89 -16.63 16.96
N PRO A 143 -11.86 -16.31 17.84
CA PRO A 143 -11.92 -16.97 19.13
C PRO A 143 -11.92 -18.46 18.83
N LYS A 144 -10.86 -19.15 19.28
CA LYS A 144 -10.78 -20.60 19.13
C LYS A 144 -12.03 -21.11 19.81
N LYS A 145 -12.99 -21.64 19.05
CA LYS A 145 -14.13 -22.33 19.63
C LYS A 145 -13.54 -23.43 20.50
N THR A 146 -13.71 -23.29 21.81
CA THR A 146 -13.33 -24.33 22.77
C THR A 146 -14.14 -25.58 22.44
N LEU A 147 -13.57 -26.76 22.71
CA LEU A 147 -14.17 -28.05 22.39
C LEU A 147 -15.65 -28.15 22.82
N PHE A 148 -16.01 -27.48 23.92
CA PHE A 148 -17.37 -27.36 24.43
C PHE A 148 -18.39 -26.75 23.44
N GLN A 149 -17.98 -25.81 22.59
CA GLN A 149 -18.86 -25.21 21.56
C GLN A 149 -19.04 -26.07 20.30
N ARG A 150 -18.30 -27.19 20.19
CA ARG A 150 -18.51 -28.20 19.14
C ARG A 150 -19.49 -29.30 19.54
N ILE A 151 -19.68 -29.52 20.84
CA ILE A 151 -20.45 -30.66 21.37
C ILE A 151 -21.93 -30.31 21.53
N PHE A 152 -22.29 -29.05 21.79
CA PHE A 152 -23.69 -28.60 21.95
C PHE A 152 -24.27 -27.96 20.69
N LYS A 153 -24.23 -28.66 19.56
CA LYS A 153 -24.97 -28.26 18.35
C LYS A 153 -25.97 -29.33 17.95
#